data_AF-A0A4Y2EJ39-F1
#
_entry.id   AF-A0A4Y2EJ39-F1
#
_cell.length_a   1.000
_cell.length_b   1.000
_cell.length_c   1.000
_cell.angle_alpha   90.00
_cell.angle_beta   90.00
_cell.angle_gamma   90.00
#
_symmetry.space_group_name_H-M   'P 1'
#
loop_
_entity.id
_entity.type
_entity.pdbx_description
1 polymer ?
#
loop_
_entity_poly.entity_id
_entity_poly.type
_entity_poly.pdbx_seq_one_letter_code
_entity_poly.pdbx_strand_id
1 'polypeptide(L)'
;MLNFRVGGDHFPLEVSYADSACVTQRPQRYLFQRADWAAFRQLAVITETMVVSNDIEAIKTVTDQIISAADVAIPKSSSHPRKFRKPWWNDACREANQNQRRLWGIFRRYPTLENHI
;
A
#
# COMPACT_ATOMS: atom_id res chain seq x y z
N MET A 1 -23.04 -5.12 27.89
CA MET A 1 -24.06 -4.11 27.54
C MET A 1 -23.68 -2.81 28.23
N LEU A 2 -23.06 -1.85 27.52
CA LEU A 2 -22.93 -0.47 27.97
C LEU A 2 -23.16 0.43 26.75
N ASN A 3 -24.33 1.04 26.71
CA ASN A 3 -24.73 2.01 25.70
C ASN A 3 -24.05 3.35 26.00
N PHE A 4 -23.06 3.72 25.21
CA PHE A 4 -22.63 5.12 25.08
C PHE A 4 -23.21 5.67 23.78
N ARG A 5 -24.41 6.27 23.87
CA ARG A 5 -24.86 7.23 22.86
C ARG A 5 -24.20 8.57 23.19
N VAL A 6 -23.06 8.83 22.56
CA VAL A 6 -22.54 10.19 22.42
C VAL A 6 -23.02 10.67 21.06
N GLY A 7 -23.91 11.67 21.05
CA GLY A 7 -24.46 12.29 19.85
C GLY A 7 -23.42 13.17 19.14
N GLY A 8 -22.33 12.56 18.68
CA GLY A 8 -21.45 13.15 17.68
C GLY A 8 -21.83 12.62 16.30
N ASP A 9 -21.75 13.47 15.29
CA ASP A 9 -21.75 13.13 13.85
C ASP A 9 -20.52 12.31 13.42
N HIS A 10 -19.70 11.90 14.38
CA HIS A 10 -18.51 11.10 14.18
C HIS A 10 -18.84 9.62 14.39
N PHE A 11 -18.71 8.84 13.33
CA PHE A 11 -18.81 7.38 13.42
C PHE A 11 -17.58 6.81 14.17
N PRO A 12 -17.77 5.82 15.05
CA PRO A 12 -16.65 5.15 15.70
C PRO A 12 -15.81 4.41 14.65
N LEU A 13 -14.48 4.54 14.74
CA LEU A 13 -13.55 3.75 13.94
C LEU A 13 -13.35 2.41 14.65
N GLU A 14 -13.98 1.36 14.13
CA GLU A 14 -13.76 -0.01 14.60
C GLU A 14 -12.48 -0.57 13.94
N VAL A 15 -11.46 -0.83 14.76
CA VAL A 15 -10.20 -1.45 14.32
C VAL A 15 -10.09 -2.82 14.96
N SER A 16 -10.16 -3.87 14.15
CA SER A 16 -9.87 -5.24 14.58
C SER A 16 -8.44 -5.63 14.20
N TYR A 17 -7.75 -6.30 15.11
CA TYR A 17 -6.42 -6.83 14.87
C TYR A 17 -6.56 -8.13 14.07
N ALA A 18 -6.24 -8.09 12.79
CA ALA A 18 -6.19 -9.27 11.94
C ALA A 18 -4.77 -9.87 11.98
N ASP A 19 -4.61 -11.00 12.67
CA ASP A 19 -3.33 -11.72 12.81
C ASP A 19 -2.71 -12.21 11.48
N SER A 20 -3.39 -12.06 10.35
CA SER A 20 -2.98 -12.72 9.10
C SER A 20 -3.39 -11.99 7.82
N ALA A 21 -3.59 -10.69 7.84
CA ALA A 21 -3.66 -9.92 6.61
C ALA A 21 -2.25 -9.47 6.20
N CYS A 22 -1.43 -10.40 5.69
CA CYS A 22 -0.40 -9.98 4.75
C CYS A 22 -1.16 -9.32 3.59
N VAL A 23 -1.15 -7.99 3.52
CA VAL A 23 -1.60 -7.27 2.32
C VAL A 23 -0.59 -7.64 1.24
N THR A 24 -0.80 -8.81 0.62
CA THR A 24 0.13 -9.42 -0.33
C THR A 24 0.22 -8.57 -1.58
N GLN A 25 -0.81 -7.79 -1.90
CA GLN A 25 -0.86 -6.91 -3.05
C GLN A 25 -1.54 -5.58 -2.73
N ARG A 26 -0.88 -4.49 -3.12
CA ARG A 26 -1.47 -3.15 -3.08
C ARG A 26 -2.40 -2.99 -4.29
N PRO A 27 -3.55 -2.30 -4.14
CA PRO A 27 -4.38 -1.98 -5.30
C PRO A 27 -3.57 -1.16 -6.29
N GLN A 28 -3.58 -1.58 -7.55
CA GLN A 28 -2.89 -0.88 -8.62
C GLN A 28 -3.60 0.44 -8.93
N ARG A 29 -2.83 1.48 -9.19
CA ARG A 29 -3.33 2.83 -9.50
C ARG A 29 -2.81 3.26 -10.86
N TYR A 30 -3.61 3.97 -11.65
CA TYR A 30 -3.16 4.56 -12.90
C TYR A 30 -2.09 5.63 -12.64
N LEU A 31 -0.98 5.56 -13.40
CA LEU A 31 0.11 6.53 -13.32
C LEU A 31 -0.09 7.61 -14.39
N PHE A 32 -0.97 8.57 -14.14
CA PHE A 32 -1.34 9.62 -15.11
C PHE A 32 -0.17 10.45 -15.65
N GLN A 33 0.92 10.57 -14.87
CA GLN A 33 2.15 11.24 -15.33
C GLN A 33 2.87 10.51 -16.48
N ARG A 34 2.57 9.21 -16.66
CA ARG A 34 3.15 8.35 -17.71
C ARG A 34 2.11 7.96 -18.77
N ALA A 35 0.95 8.61 -18.76
CA ALA A 35 -0.11 8.34 -19.72
C ALA A 35 0.29 8.78 -21.13
N ASP A 36 -0.01 7.94 -22.11
CA ASP A 36 -0.07 8.36 -23.50
C ASP A 36 -1.46 8.93 -23.79
N TRP A 37 -1.62 10.23 -23.59
CA TRP A 37 -2.89 10.91 -23.82
C TRP A 37 -3.32 10.92 -25.29
N ALA A 38 -2.39 10.80 -26.24
CA ALA A 38 -2.71 10.73 -27.65
C ALA A 38 -3.36 9.38 -27.98
N ALA A 39 -2.77 8.28 -27.50
CA ALA A 39 -3.35 6.95 -27.62
C ALA A 39 -4.70 6.86 -26.88
N PHE A 40 -4.79 7.39 -25.67
CA PHE A 40 -6.05 7.40 -24.91
C PHE A 40 -7.15 8.13 -25.69
N ARG A 41 -6.86 9.31 -26.25
CA ARG A 41 -7.83 10.09 -27.04
C ARG A 41 -8.31 9.34 -28.29
N GLN A 42 -7.45 8.57 -28.93
CA GLN A 42 -7.80 7.77 -30.10
C GLN A 42 -8.64 6.53 -29.73
N LEU A 43 -8.44 5.97 -28.54
CA LEU A 43 -9.09 4.75 -28.09
C LEU A 43 -10.39 5.00 -27.31
N ALA A 44 -10.46 6.09 -26.54
CA ALA A 44 -11.62 6.47 -25.73
C ALA A 44 -12.71 7.20 -26.55
N VAL A 45 -13.03 6.67 -27.73
CA VAL A 45 -14.06 7.22 -28.60
C VAL A 45 -15.42 6.71 -28.14
N ILE A 46 -16.30 7.65 -27.79
CA ILE A 46 -17.70 7.37 -27.46
C ILE A 46 -18.53 7.77 -28.67
N THR A 47 -19.22 6.82 -29.29
CA THR A 47 -20.10 7.07 -30.43
C THR A 47 -21.52 7.36 -29.97
N GLU A 48 -22.30 8.09 -30.77
CA GLU A 48 -23.70 8.39 -30.44
C GLU A 48 -24.49 7.12 -30.15
N THR A 49 -24.26 6.05 -30.92
CA THR A 49 -24.88 4.72 -30.74
C THR A 49 -24.67 4.10 -29.36
N MET A 50 -23.57 4.44 -28.66
CA MET A 50 -23.31 3.96 -27.29
C MET A 50 -24.14 4.70 -26.24
N VAL A 51 -24.70 5.85 -26.59
CA VAL A 51 -25.45 6.75 -25.68
C VAL A 51 -26.91 6.93 -26.13
N VAL A 52 -27.34 6.24 -27.20
CA VAL A 52 -28.70 6.34 -27.75
C VAL A 52 -29.76 5.93 -26.73
N SER A 53 -29.49 4.92 -25.89
CA SER A 53 -30.41 4.52 -24.84
C SER A 53 -29.93 5.04 -23.48
N ASN A 54 -30.84 5.61 -22.71
CA ASN A 54 -30.58 6.02 -21.32
C ASN A 54 -30.70 4.82 -20.37
N ASP A 55 -30.19 3.67 -20.82
CA ASP A 55 -30.30 2.38 -20.14
C ASP A 55 -29.01 2.03 -19.38
N ILE A 56 -29.11 1.17 -18.38
CA ILE A 56 -27.99 0.70 -17.56
C ILE A 56 -26.89 0.09 -18.44
N GLU A 57 -27.28 -0.62 -19.50
CA GLU A 57 -26.34 -1.23 -20.45
C GLU A 57 -25.53 -0.21 -21.25
N ALA A 58 -26.11 0.93 -21.61
CA ALA A 58 -25.40 2.01 -22.28
C ALA A 58 -24.32 2.61 -21.37
N ILE A 59 -24.66 2.86 -20.10
CA ILE A 59 -23.71 3.36 -19.09
C ILE A 59 -22.55 2.37 -18.91
N LYS A 60 -22.85 1.08 -18.83
CA LYS A 60 -21.84 0.03 -18.72
C LYS A 60 -20.92 0.02 -19.93
N THR A 61 -21.48 0.11 -21.13
CA THR A 61 -20.72 0.11 -22.39
C THR A 61 -19.77 1.31 -22.49
N VAL A 62 -20.22 2.50 -22.10
CA VAL A 62 -19.37 3.71 -22.04
C VAL A 62 -18.27 3.55 -20.99
N THR A 63 -18.61 3.03 -19.81
CA THR A 63 -17.64 2.83 -18.73
C THR A 63 -16.56 1.83 -19.12
N ASP A 64 -16.95 0.71 -19.71
CA ASP A 64 -16.05 -0.34 -20.19
C ASP A 64 -15.12 0.21 -21.29
N GLN A 65 -15.63 1.05 -22.20
CA GLN A 65 -14.82 1.70 -23.24
C GLN A 65 -13.74 2.61 -22.64
N ILE A 66 -14.10 3.45 -21.66
CA ILE A 66 -13.17 4.36 -20.99
C ILE A 66 -12.10 3.56 -20.23
N ILE A 67 -12.50 2.50 -19.51
CA ILE A 67 -11.58 1.66 -18.75
C ILE A 67 -10.62 0.91 -19.69
N SER A 68 -11.13 0.33 -20.78
CA SER A 68 -10.32 -0.37 -21.77
C SER A 68 -9.28 0.55 -22.43
N ALA A 69 -9.69 1.75 -22.84
CA ALA A 69 -8.78 2.76 -23.38
C ALA A 69 -7.72 3.18 -22.35
N ALA A 70 -8.11 3.35 -21.08
CA ALA A 70 -7.20 3.69 -19.99
C ALA A 70 -6.18 2.57 -19.73
N ASP A 71 -6.61 1.31 -19.79
CA ASP A 71 -5.74 0.15 -19.57
C ASP A 71 -4.65 0.00 -20.62
N VAL A 72 -4.94 0.39 -21.87
CA VAL A 72 -3.94 0.40 -22.94
C VAL A 72 -3.01 1.63 -22.84
N ALA A 73 -3.57 2.81 -22.56
CA ALA A 73 -2.83 4.06 -22.68
C ALA A 73 -2.14 4.52 -21.39
N ILE A 74 -2.56 4.03 -20.22
CA ILE A 74 -2.09 4.51 -18.92
C ILE A 74 -1.51 3.34 -18.12
N PRO A 75 -0.18 3.30 -17.91
CA PRO A 75 0.42 2.22 -17.15
C PRO A 75 -0.03 2.26 -15.68
N LYS A 76 -0.31 1.08 -15.14
CA LYS A 76 -0.68 0.90 -13.72
C LYS A 76 0.56 0.76 -12.83
N SER A 77 0.45 1.21 -11.59
CA SER A 77 1.47 1.02 -10.57
C SER A 77 1.69 -0.46 -10.27
N SER A 78 2.89 -0.83 -9.82
CA SER A 78 3.15 -2.19 -9.35
C SER A 78 2.22 -2.53 -8.18
N SER A 79 1.58 -3.71 -8.25
CA SER A 79 0.81 -4.30 -7.16
C SER A 79 1.69 -4.85 -6.05
N HIS A 80 2.98 -5.09 -6.35
CA HIS A 80 3.87 -5.73 -5.41
C HIS A 80 4.19 -4.78 -4.24
N PRO A 81 3.94 -5.19 -2.99
CA PRO A 81 4.39 -4.43 -1.84
C PRO A 81 5.91 -4.31 -1.93
N ARG A 82 6.43 -3.11 -1.65
CA ARG A 82 7.87 -2.96 -1.47
C ARG A 82 8.30 -3.96 -0.40
N LYS A 83 9.43 -4.65 -0.62
CA LYS A 83 10.01 -5.54 0.40
C LYS A 83 10.01 -4.78 1.72
N PHE A 84 9.33 -5.34 2.72
CA PHE A 84 9.36 -4.78 4.06
C PHE A 84 10.83 -4.63 4.45
N ARG A 85 11.24 -3.41 4.78
CA ARG A 85 12.57 -3.20 5.34
C ARG A 85 12.63 -4.04 6.61
N LYS A 86 13.73 -4.79 6.80
CA LYS A 86 13.95 -5.49 8.06
C LYS A 86 13.70 -4.47 9.19
N PRO A 87 12.84 -4.78 10.18
CA PRO A 87 12.64 -3.89 11.29
C PRO A 87 13.99 -3.56 11.92
N TRP A 88 14.17 -2.30 12.34
CA TRP A 88 15.41 -1.84 12.99
C TRP A 88 15.69 -2.60 14.30
N TRP A 89 14.65 -3.19 14.89
CA TRP A 89 14.75 -4.18 15.95
C TRP A 89 14.49 -5.56 15.32
N ASN A 90 15.54 -6.36 15.18
CA ASN A 90 15.41 -7.78 14.89
C ASN A 90 16.25 -8.55 15.92
N ASP A 91 16.09 -9.87 16.02
CA ASP A 91 16.79 -10.64 17.06
C ASP A 91 18.31 -10.53 16.93
N ALA A 92 18.85 -10.43 15.72
CA ALA A 92 20.27 -10.14 15.52
C ALA A 92 20.68 -8.76 16.09
N CYS A 93 19.86 -7.71 15.94
CA CYS A 93 20.09 -6.41 16.58
C CYS A 93 19.96 -6.49 18.12
N ARG A 94 19.08 -7.35 18.65
CA ARG A 94 18.93 -7.58 20.09
C ARG A 94 20.16 -8.30 20.65
N GLU A 95 20.60 -9.36 20.00
CA GLU A 95 21.79 -10.15 20.36
C GLU A 95 23.06 -9.31 20.26
N ALA A 96 23.22 -8.52 19.19
CA ALA A 96 24.35 -7.60 19.05
C ALA A 96 24.40 -6.58 20.19
N ASN A 97 23.26 -5.97 20.55
CA ASN A 97 23.18 -5.06 21.69
C ASN A 97 23.48 -5.74 23.04
N GLN A 98 23.02 -6.98 23.24
CA GLN A 98 23.31 -7.75 24.46
C GLN A 98 24.80 -8.08 24.56
N ASN A 99 25.40 -8.57 23.48
CA ASN A 99 26.84 -8.82 23.41
C ASN A 99 27.64 -7.55 23.63
N GLN A 100 27.20 -6.43 23.05
CA GLN A 100 27.84 -5.14 23.26
C GLN A 100 27.83 -4.76 24.73
N ARG A 101 26.67 -4.78 25.39
CA ARG A 101 26.55 -4.48 26.82
C ARG A 101 27.36 -5.44 27.70
N ARG A 102 27.44 -6.72 27.33
CA ARG A 102 28.24 -7.73 28.04
C ARG A 102 29.73 -7.38 28.01
N LEU A 103 30.29 -7.19 26.83
CA LEU A 103 31.71 -6.86 26.67
C LEU A 103 32.03 -5.46 27.22
N TRP A 104 31.13 -4.49 27.10
CA TRP A 104 31.30 -3.17 27.76
C TRP A 104 31.33 -3.29 29.29
N GLY A 105 30.51 -4.17 29.87
CA GLY A 105 30.54 -4.48 31.29
C GLY A 105 31.85 -5.13 31.74
N ILE A 106 32.43 -6.01 30.91
CA ILE A 106 33.74 -6.62 31.15
C ILE A 106 34.84 -5.57 31.00
N PHE A 107 34.84 -4.78 29.92
CA PHE A 107 35.80 -3.71 29.67
C PHE A 107 35.87 -2.70 30.81
N ARG A 108 34.72 -2.27 31.36
CA ARG A 108 34.67 -1.37 32.53
C ARG A 108 35.36 -1.93 33.77
N ARG A 109 35.38 -3.25 33.95
CA ARG A 109 36.02 -3.92 35.09
C ARG A 109 37.48 -4.27 34.79
N TYR A 110 37.76 -4.68 33.56
CA TYR A 110 39.05 -5.15 33.07
C TYR A 110 39.28 -4.64 31.65
N PRO A 111 39.83 -3.42 31.49
CA PRO A 111 40.03 -2.81 30.19
C PRO A 111 41.14 -3.56 29.44
N THR A 112 40.74 -4.48 28.58
CA THR A 112 41.59 -5.35 27.77
C THR A 112 41.20 -5.16 26.31
N LEU A 113 42.17 -5.28 25.39
CA LEU A 113 41.99 -4.99 23.97
C LEU A 113 40.92 -5.86 23.30
N GLU A 114 40.73 -7.09 23.80
CA GLU A 114 39.72 -8.05 23.32
C GLU A 114 38.28 -7.67 23.73
N ASN A 115 38.12 -6.87 24.80
CA ASN A 115 36.80 -6.43 25.29
C ASN A 115 36.44 -5.01 24.79
N HIS A 116 37.26 -4.42 23.94
CA HIS A 116 37.00 -3.13 23.31
C HIS A 116 36.17 -3.34 22.04
N ILE A 117 34.84 -3.29 22.18
CA ILE A 117 33.91 -3.19 21.04
C ILE A 117 33.78 -1.73 20.62
#